data_AF-D3AHK6-F1
#
_entry.id   AF-D3AHK6-F1
#
_cell.length_a   1.000
_cell.length_b   1.000
_cell.length_c   1.000
_cell.angle_alpha   90.00
_cell.angle_beta   90.00
_cell.angle_gamma   90.00
#
_symmetry.space_group_name_H-M   'P 1'
#
loop_
_entity.id
_entity.type
_entity.pdbx_description
1 polymer ?
#
loop_
_entity_poly.entity_id
_entity_poly.type
_entity_poly.pdbx_seq_one_letter_code
_entity_poly.pdbx_strand_id
1 'polypeptide(L)'
;MKNTALVIMAAGIGSRFGGGIKQLEPVGPSGEIIMDYSIHDALEAGFNKIVFIIRKDLEKDFKEIIGRRIEKIAPVEYAFQELTDLPEGYEKPADRTKPWGTGQAILCAKQVIHEPFIVINADDYYGKEGFKKIHEYMVNEMDTESDVFDICMGGFILGN
;
A
#
# COMPACT_ATOMS: atom_id res chain seq x y z
N MET A 1 20.04 -10.43 1.29
CA MET A 1 19.08 -9.56 0.57
C MET A 1 18.48 -8.65 1.62
N LYS A 2 18.48 -7.32 1.43
CA LYS A 2 17.82 -6.40 2.38
C LYS A 2 16.31 -6.64 2.29
N ASN A 3 15.60 -6.59 3.41
CA ASN A 3 14.15 -6.66 3.41
C ASN A 3 13.58 -5.29 3.04
N THR A 4 12.58 -5.29 2.16
CA THR A 4 11.90 -4.08 1.69
C THR A 4 10.42 -4.37 1.48
N ALA A 5 9.56 -3.46 1.94
CA ALA A 5 8.11 -3.65 1.88
C ALA A 5 7.44 -2.74 0.83
N LEU A 6 6.46 -3.31 0.12
CA LEU A 6 5.49 -2.57 -0.67
C LEU A 6 4.23 -2.33 0.19
N VAL A 7 3.92 -1.08 0.48
CA VAL A 7 2.72 -0.68 1.22
C VAL A 7 1.68 -0.16 0.24
N ILE A 8 0.51 -0.79 0.22
CA ILE A 8 -0.59 -0.45 -0.69
C ILE A 8 -1.75 0.14 0.09
N MET A 9 -2.05 1.41 -0.16
CA MET A 9 -3.19 2.10 0.45
C MET A 9 -4.49 1.75 -0.29
N ALA A 10 -5.25 0.83 0.30
CA ALA A 10 -6.48 0.26 -0.27
C ALA A 10 -7.76 0.61 0.52
N ALA A 11 -7.66 1.34 1.64
CA ALA A 11 -8.79 1.72 2.49
C ALA A 11 -9.84 2.64 1.78
N GLY A 12 -9.44 3.30 0.69
CA GLY A 12 -10.30 4.18 -0.12
C GLY A 12 -11.13 3.48 -1.22
N ILE A 13 -10.83 2.22 -1.54
CA ILE A 13 -11.39 1.51 -2.71
C ILE A 13 -12.93 1.46 -2.64
N GLY A 14 -13.53 1.12 -1.49
CA GLY A 14 -14.98 0.99 -1.40
C GLY A 14 -15.78 2.30 -1.56
N SER A 15 -15.18 3.46 -1.26
CA SER A 15 -15.87 4.77 -1.30
C SER A 15 -15.82 5.45 -2.66
N ARG A 16 -14.75 5.24 -3.44
CA ARG A 16 -14.59 5.86 -4.77
C ARG A 16 -15.42 5.16 -5.84
N PHE A 17 -15.68 3.87 -5.66
CA PHE A 17 -16.38 3.05 -6.64
C PHE A 17 -17.86 2.79 -6.24
N GLY A 18 -18.25 2.89 -4.96
CA GLY A 18 -19.67 2.93 -4.59
C GLY A 18 -20.19 1.63 -3.97
N GLY A 19 -19.51 1.16 -2.93
CA GLY A 19 -20.14 0.27 -1.93
C GLY A 19 -19.45 -1.06 -1.65
N GLY A 20 -18.27 -1.34 -2.22
CA GLY A 20 -17.51 -2.54 -1.89
C GLY A 20 -16.28 -2.76 -2.77
N ILE A 21 -15.56 -3.85 -2.50
CA ILE A 21 -14.37 -4.28 -3.29
C ILE A 21 -14.76 -4.84 -4.66
N LYS A 22 -16.03 -5.23 -4.83
CA LYS A 22 -16.57 -5.84 -6.06
C LYS A 22 -16.51 -4.97 -7.32
N GLN A 23 -16.02 -3.73 -7.22
CA GLN A 23 -15.83 -2.81 -8.34
C GLN A 23 -14.36 -2.59 -8.70
N LEU A 24 -13.48 -3.55 -8.41
CA LEU A 24 -12.15 -3.53 -8.98
C LEU A 24 -12.25 -3.91 -10.46
N GLU A 25 -12.21 -2.91 -11.33
CA GLU A 25 -12.32 -3.10 -12.76
C GLU A 25 -11.07 -3.85 -13.28
N PRO A 26 -11.25 -4.95 -14.02
CA PRO A 26 -10.14 -5.59 -14.71
C PRO A 26 -9.58 -4.65 -15.78
N VAL A 27 -8.27 -4.51 -15.82
CA VAL A 27 -7.54 -3.72 -16.82
C VAL A 27 -6.64 -4.58 -17.70
N GLY A 28 -6.30 -5.79 -17.23
CA GLY A 28 -5.45 -6.73 -17.95
C GLY A 28 -6.22 -7.73 -18.82
N PRO A 29 -5.52 -8.37 -19.78
CA PRO A 29 -6.12 -9.30 -20.73
C PRO A 29 -6.68 -10.59 -20.08
N SER A 30 -6.27 -10.91 -18.86
CA SER A 30 -6.75 -12.09 -18.11
C SER A 30 -7.57 -11.71 -16.87
N GLY A 31 -8.02 -10.47 -16.78
CA GLY A 31 -8.81 -9.97 -15.65
C GLY A 31 -7.96 -9.41 -14.50
N GLU A 32 -6.67 -9.14 -14.73
CA GLU A 32 -5.78 -8.49 -13.76
C GLU A 32 -6.29 -7.07 -13.45
N ILE A 33 -6.17 -6.65 -12.20
CA ILE A 33 -6.48 -5.29 -11.77
C ILE A 33 -5.19 -4.46 -11.67
N ILE A 34 -5.29 -3.14 -11.59
CA ILE A 34 -4.11 -2.24 -11.49
C ILE A 34 -3.14 -2.66 -10.38
N MET A 35 -3.69 -3.08 -9.23
CA MET A 35 -2.90 -3.55 -8.09
C MET A 35 -2.06 -4.80 -8.40
N ASP A 36 -2.54 -5.70 -9.27
CA ASP A 36 -1.78 -6.92 -9.64
C ASP A 36 -0.50 -6.55 -10.39
N TYR A 37 -0.57 -5.56 -11.30
CA TYR A 37 0.60 -5.05 -12.00
C TYR A 37 1.60 -4.41 -11.03
N SER A 38 1.11 -3.60 -10.08
CA SER A 38 1.99 -2.97 -9.09
C SER A 38 2.71 -4.00 -8.20
N ILE A 39 2.00 -5.05 -7.78
CA ILE A 39 2.60 -6.13 -6.99
C ILE A 39 3.60 -6.92 -7.84
N HIS A 40 3.24 -7.26 -9.08
CA HIS A 40 4.14 -7.97 -10.00
C HIS A 40 5.44 -7.20 -10.23
N ASP A 41 5.34 -5.92 -10.60
CA ASP A 41 6.49 -5.06 -10.89
C ASP A 41 7.37 -4.84 -9.63
N ALA A 42 6.77 -4.72 -8.45
CA ALA A 42 7.51 -4.59 -7.19
C ALA A 42 8.23 -5.90 -6.80
N LEU A 43 7.57 -7.05 -6.92
CA LEU A 43 8.20 -8.34 -6.65
C LEU A 43 9.36 -8.59 -7.63
N GLU A 44 9.20 -8.20 -8.90
CA GLU A 44 10.27 -8.28 -9.88
C GLU A 44 11.44 -7.33 -9.57
N ALA A 45 11.15 -6.13 -9.06
CA ALA A 45 12.18 -5.18 -8.61
C ALA A 45 12.98 -5.69 -7.41
N GLY A 46 12.38 -6.54 -6.57
CA GLY A 46 13.03 -7.19 -5.42
C GLY A 46 12.37 -6.93 -4.07
N PHE A 47 11.23 -6.22 -4.04
CA PHE A 47 10.42 -6.11 -2.82
C PHE A 47 9.97 -7.50 -2.36
N ASN A 48 10.01 -7.73 -1.04
CA ASN A 48 9.83 -9.08 -0.50
C ASN A 48 8.77 -9.20 0.60
N LYS A 49 8.03 -8.12 0.86
CA LYS A 49 6.87 -8.08 1.74
C LYS A 49 5.82 -7.14 1.19
N ILE A 50 4.56 -7.54 1.29
CA ILE A 50 3.42 -6.71 0.88
C ILE A 50 2.60 -6.36 2.12
N VAL A 51 2.25 -5.08 2.28
CA VAL A 51 1.40 -4.60 3.37
C VAL A 51 0.18 -3.91 2.77
N PHE A 52 -1.01 -4.45 3.05
CA PHE A 52 -2.26 -3.82 2.64
C PHE A 52 -2.83 -2.99 3.77
N ILE A 53 -3.07 -1.70 3.53
CA ILE A 53 -3.87 -0.86 4.44
C ILE A 53 -5.31 -0.84 3.92
N ILE A 54 -6.22 -1.49 4.63
CA ILE A 54 -7.63 -1.62 4.27
C ILE A 54 -8.53 -1.13 5.41
N ARG A 55 -9.84 -1.10 5.20
CA ARG A 55 -10.81 -0.94 6.29
C ARG A 55 -11.26 -2.30 6.80
N LYS A 56 -11.61 -2.40 8.09
CA LYS A 56 -11.99 -3.70 8.69
C LYS A 56 -13.28 -4.27 8.11
N ASP A 57 -14.23 -3.43 7.73
CA ASP A 57 -15.50 -3.82 7.07
C ASP A 57 -15.28 -4.54 5.73
N LEU A 58 -14.14 -4.29 5.08
CA LEU A 58 -13.80 -4.85 3.78
C LEU A 58 -12.85 -6.07 3.87
N GLU A 59 -12.38 -6.46 5.06
CA GLU A 59 -11.33 -7.47 5.22
C GLU A 59 -11.65 -8.80 4.52
N LYS A 60 -12.85 -9.32 4.74
CA LYS A 60 -13.24 -10.64 4.22
C LYS A 60 -13.21 -10.66 2.70
N ASP A 61 -13.88 -9.69 2.07
CA ASP A 61 -13.94 -9.57 0.61
C ASP A 61 -12.56 -9.31 0.02
N PHE A 62 -11.73 -8.49 0.69
CA PHE A 62 -10.36 -8.20 0.24
C PHE A 62 -9.49 -9.46 0.24
N LYS A 63 -9.54 -10.23 1.32
CA LYS A 63 -8.78 -11.48 1.44
C LYS A 63 -9.24 -12.51 0.43
N GLU A 64 -10.54 -12.58 0.15
CA GLU A 64 -11.08 -13.54 -0.82
C GLU A 64 -10.67 -13.21 -2.26
N ILE A 65 -10.72 -11.94 -2.65
CA ILE A 65 -10.49 -11.50 -4.04
C ILE A 65 -9.00 -11.31 -4.34
N ILE A 66 -8.25 -10.70 -3.40
CA ILE A 66 -6.86 -10.27 -3.61
C ILE A 66 -5.92 -11.00 -2.65
N GLY A 67 -6.20 -10.97 -1.35
CA GLY A 67 -5.27 -11.44 -0.33
C GLY A 67 -4.76 -12.86 -0.56
N ARG A 68 -5.67 -13.82 -0.73
CA ARG A 68 -5.35 -15.25 -0.93
C ARG A 68 -4.52 -15.55 -2.17
N ARG A 69 -4.61 -14.74 -3.23
CA ARG A 69 -3.77 -14.93 -4.43
C ARG A 69 -2.36 -14.39 -4.20
N ILE A 70 -2.23 -13.25 -3.52
CA ILE A 70 -0.94 -12.61 -3.26
C ILE A 70 -0.16 -13.35 -2.15
N GLU A 71 -0.85 -13.85 -1.13
CA GLU A 71 -0.28 -14.67 -0.04
C GLU A 71 0.41 -15.95 -0.54
N LYS A 72 0.09 -16.42 -1.75
CA LYS A 72 0.75 -17.59 -2.37
C LYS A 72 2.11 -17.26 -2.99
N ILE A 73 2.38 -15.98 -3.27
CA ILE A 73 3.58 -15.55 -4.00
C ILE A 73 4.48 -14.63 -3.17
N ALA A 74 3.98 -14.04 -2.09
CA ALA A 74 4.76 -13.18 -1.19
C ALA A 74 4.20 -13.17 0.24
N PRO A 75 5.04 -12.87 1.25
CA PRO A 75 4.57 -12.53 2.60
C PRO A 75 3.63 -11.31 2.56
N VAL A 76 2.46 -11.45 3.18
CA VAL A 76 1.43 -10.39 3.23
C VAL A 76 1.08 -10.08 4.69
N GLU A 77 1.04 -8.80 5.02
CA GLU A 77 0.46 -8.29 6.26
C GLU A 77 -0.68 -7.30 5.98
N TYR A 78 -1.56 -7.13 6.96
CA TYR A 78 -2.73 -6.25 6.87
C TYR A 78 -2.71 -5.24 8.01
N ALA A 79 -2.92 -3.98 7.66
CA ALA A 79 -3.20 -2.89 8.58
C ALA A 79 -4.63 -2.39 8.36
N PHE A 80 -5.27 -1.91 9.43
CA PHE A 80 -6.68 -1.52 9.39
C PHE A 80 -6.84 -0.03 9.71
N GLN A 81 -7.34 0.73 8.74
CA GLN A 81 -7.64 2.14 8.92
C GLN A 81 -9.04 2.31 9.57
N GLU A 82 -9.06 2.54 10.88
CA GLU A 82 -10.29 2.74 11.65
C GLU A 82 -10.41 4.18 12.15
N LEU A 83 -11.64 4.69 12.28
CA LEU A 83 -11.88 6.05 12.78
C LEU A 83 -11.55 6.21 14.28
N THR A 84 -11.57 5.09 15.00
CA THR A 84 -11.28 5.01 16.44
C THR A 84 -9.81 4.68 16.72
N ASP A 85 -9.00 4.41 15.69
CA ASP A 85 -7.56 4.20 15.85
C ASP A 85 -6.85 5.56 15.98
N LEU A 86 -6.92 6.10 17.20
CA LEU A 86 -6.40 7.39 17.59
C LEU A 86 -5.37 7.25 18.72
N PRO A 87 -4.41 8.18 18.84
CA PRO A 87 -3.50 8.22 19.98
C PRO A 87 -4.24 8.30 21.31
N GLU A 88 -3.58 7.82 22.38
CA GLU A 88 -4.11 7.90 23.73
C GLU A 88 -4.51 9.35 24.09
N GLY A 89 -5.69 9.50 24.72
CA GLY A 89 -6.25 10.80 25.08
C GLY A 89 -7.13 11.46 24.00
N TYR A 90 -7.27 10.86 22.82
CA TYR A 90 -8.15 11.35 21.76
C TYR A 90 -9.35 10.42 21.53
N GLU A 91 -10.51 11.02 21.27
CA GLU A 91 -11.74 10.30 20.93
C GLU A 91 -12.29 10.74 19.57
N LYS A 92 -12.94 9.81 18.87
CA LYS A 92 -13.58 10.09 17.59
C LYS A 92 -14.75 11.07 17.81
N PRO A 93 -14.81 12.22 17.12
CA PRO A 93 -16.00 13.06 17.13
C PRO A 93 -17.23 12.26 16.68
N ALA A 94 -18.37 12.46 17.36
CA ALA A 94 -19.57 11.63 17.16
C ALA A 94 -20.03 11.63 15.69
N ASP A 95 -19.98 12.79 15.04
CA ASP A 95 -20.41 13.05 13.67
C ASP A 95 -19.36 12.72 12.60
N ARG A 96 -18.13 12.38 12.99
CA ARG A 96 -17.08 11.99 12.02
C ARG A 96 -17.42 10.65 11.38
N THR A 97 -17.62 10.68 10.07
CA THR A 97 -17.81 9.51 9.20
C THR A 97 -16.70 9.36 8.15
N LYS A 98 -16.00 10.45 7.81
CA LYS A 98 -14.91 10.43 6.83
C LYS A 98 -13.59 9.96 7.47
N PRO A 99 -12.76 9.15 6.76
CA PRO A 99 -11.43 8.77 7.22
C PRO A 99 -10.53 9.96 7.60
N TRP A 100 -9.49 9.70 8.40
CA TRP A 100 -8.54 10.72 8.85
C TRP A 100 -7.51 11.13 7.79
N GLY A 101 -7.39 10.36 6.70
CA GLY A 101 -6.51 10.66 5.56
C GLY A 101 -5.39 9.64 5.37
N THR A 102 -4.54 9.86 4.37
CA THR A 102 -3.44 8.95 4.02
C THR A 102 -2.36 8.87 5.10
N GLY A 103 -2.08 9.97 5.80
CA GLY A 103 -1.12 9.97 6.91
C GLY A 103 -1.54 9.01 8.04
N GLN A 104 -2.82 9.02 8.44
CA GLN A 104 -3.32 8.07 9.43
C GLN A 104 -3.37 6.64 8.89
N ALA A 105 -3.68 6.46 7.59
CA ALA A 105 -3.62 5.14 6.96
C ALA A 105 -2.22 4.51 7.10
N ILE A 106 -1.16 5.28 6.83
CA ILE A 106 0.23 4.82 6.99
C ILE A 106 0.55 4.54 8.47
N LEU A 107 0.08 5.40 9.39
CA LEU A 107 0.29 5.20 10.83
C LEU A 107 -0.33 3.89 11.35
N CYS A 108 -1.45 3.44 10.78
CA CYS A 108 -2.07 2.15 11.13
C CYS A 108 -1.14 0.95 10.84
N ALA A 109 -0.16 1.11 9.95
CA ALA A 109 0.80 0.07 9.61
C ALA A 109 2.06 0.06 10.48
N LYS A 110 2.16 0.94 11.49
CA LYS A 110 3.36 1.08 12.35
C LYS A 110 3.80 -0.21 13.06
N GLN A 111 2.88 -1.13 13.31
CA GLN A 111 3.16 -2.39 14.02
C GLN A 111 3.56 -3.53 13.08
N VAL A 112 3.42 -3.33 11.77
CA VAL A 112 3.64 -4.37 10.75
C VAL A 112 4.73 -3.98 9.75
N ILE A 113 5.32 -2.78 9.86
CA ILE A 113 6.42 -2.33 9.00
C ILE A 113 7.64 -2.09 9.87
N HIS A 114 8.70 -2.86 9.63
CA HIS A 114 9.97 -2.76 10.37
C HIS A 114 11.19 -2.68 9.45
N GLU A 115 10.95 -2.62 8.14
CA GLU A 115 11.95 -2.53 7.10
C GLU A 115 11.72 -1.27 6.25
N PRO A 116 12.72 -0.80 5.47
CA PRO A 116 12.49 0.21 4.45
C PRO A 116 11.30 -0.14 3.56
N PHE A 117 10.47 0.84 3.26
CA PHE A 117 9.23 0.61 2.52
C PHE A 117 8.91 1.73 1.53
N ILE A 118 8.15 1.39 0.49
CA ILE A 118 7.50 2.34 -0.41
C ILE A 118 6.00 2.33 -0.15
N VAL A 119 5.35 3.49 -0.26
CA VAL A 119 3.88 3.61 -0.19
C VAL A 119 3.33 3.96 -1.56
N ILE A 120 2.31 3.22 -2.00
CA ILE A 120 1.58 3.48 -3.25
C ILE A 120 0.07 3.52 -3.04
N ASN A 121 -0.65 4.16 -3.95
CA ASN A 121 -2.09 4.03 -4.08
C ASN A 121 -2.46 2.68 -4.70
N ALA A 122 -3.66 2.19 -4.41
CA ALA A 122 -4.17 0.93 -4.96
C ALA A 122 -4.70 1.03 -6.41
N ASP A 123 -5.02 2.25 -6.86
CA ASP A 123 -5.71 2.55 -8.12
C ASP A 123 -4.83 3.27 -9.16
N ASP A 124 -3.53 3.43 -8.89
CA ASP A 124 -2.57 4.06 -9.81
C ASP A 124 -1.62 3.03 -10.44
N TYR A 125 -1.24 3.26 -11.70
CA TYR A 125 -0.21 2.48 -12.39
C TYR A 125 1.11 3.24 -12.41
N TYR A 126 2.14 2.66 -11.80
CA TYR A 126 3.48 3.29 -11.66
C TYR A 126 4.51 2.79 -12.66
N GLY A 127 4.29 1.61 -13.24
CA GLY A 127 5.22 0.96 -14.16
C GLY A 127 6.51 0.44 -13.52
N LYS A 128 7.03 -0.62 -14.13
CA LYS A 128 8.22 -1.36 -13.71
C LYS A 128 9.46 -0.52 -13.38
N GLU A 129 9.76 0.47 -14.21
CA GLU A 129 10.95 1.32 -14.03
C GLU A 129 10.89 2.14 -12.73
N GLY A 130 9.69 2.56 -12.30
CA GLY A 130 9.51 3.28 -11.03
C GLY A 130 9.88 2.42 -9.84
N PHE A 131 9.34 1.19 -9.78
CA PHE A 131 9.65 0.23 -8.72
C PHE A 131 11.13 -0.15 -8.70
N LYS A 132 11.72 -0.41 -9.86
CA LYS A 132 13.14 -0.76 -9.97
C LYS A 132 14.04 0.34 -9.41
N LYS A 133 13.86 1.59 -9.85
CA LYS A 133 14.69 2.72 -9.41
C LYS A 133 14.57 2.99 -7.91
N ILE A 134 13.35 2.97 -7.37
CA ILE A 134 13.14 3.17 -5.94
C ILE A 134 13.75 2.02 -5.14
N HIS A 135 13.58 0.78 -5.59
CA HIS A 135 14.18 -0.37 -4.92
C HIS A 135 15.72 -0.31 -4.95
N GLU A 136 16.33 0.03 -6.09
CA GLU A 136 17.78 0.21 -6.22
C GLU A 136 18.31 1.26 -5.24
N TYR A 137 17.65 2.41 -5.13
CA TYR A 137 17.98 3.43 -4.13
C TYR A 137 17.83 2.89 -2.69
N MET A 138 16.70 2.25 -2.36
CA MET A 138 16.43 1.72 -1.02
C MET A 138 17.48 0.69 -0.58
N VAL A 139 18.00 -0.14 -1.49
CA VAL A 139 18.95 -1.19 -1.12
C VAL A 139 20.40 -0.72 -1.16
N ASN A 140 20.77 0.17 -2.08
CA ASN A 140 22.16 0.56 -2.32
C ASN A 140 22.56 1.92 -1.73
N GLU A 141 21.61 2.85 -1.58
CA GLU A 141 21.90 4.25 -1.24
C GLU A 141 21.28 4.68 0.10
N MET A 142 20.05 4.25 0.38
CA MET A 142 19.33 4.65 1.60
C MET A 142 20.10 4.30 2.88
N ASP A 143 20.33 5.32 3.71
CA ASP A 143 20.90 5.19 5.05
C ASP A 143 19.80 5.26 6.13
N THR A 144 19.47 4.10 6.70
CA THR A 144 18.44 3.97 7.74
C THR A 144 18.90 4.49 9.11
N GLU A 145 20.19 4.73 9.29
CA GLU A 145 20.79 5.18 10.56
C GLU A 145 21.13 6.68 10.55
N SER A 146 20.82 7.38 9.45
CA SER A 146 21.04 8.83 9.32
C SER A 146 20.21 9.63 10.32
N ASP A 147 20.81 10.69 10.88
CA ASP A 147 20.14 11.65 11.79
C ASP A 147 18.93 12.34 11.14
N VAL A 148 18.94 12.45 9.80
CA VAL A 148 17.83 12.97 9.00
C VAL A 148 17.26 11.82 8.18
N PHE A 149 15.93 11.71 8.13
CA PHE A 149 15.26 10.69 7.33
C PHE A 149 15.72 10.73 5.87
N ASP A 150 16.34 9.64 5.43
CA ASP A 150 16.75 9.45 4.05
C ASP A 150 15.60 8.86 3.24
N ILE A 151 14.95 9.69 2.44
CA ILE A 151 13.72 9.37 1.72
C ILE A 151 13.79 9.85 0.28
N CYS A 152 13.12 9.12 -0.61
CA CYS A 152 12.95 9.48 -2.01
C CYS A 152 11.47 9.53 -2.42
N MET A 153 11.19 10.18 -3.55
CA MET A 153 9.88 10.17 -4.20
C MET A 153 10.04 9.81 -5.68
N GLY A 154 9.22 8.88 -6.16
CA GLY A 154 9.12 8.58 -7.59
C GLY A 154 8.45 9.74 -8.33
N GLY A 155 9.15 10.32 -9.31
CA GLY A 155 8.64 11.37 -10.18
C GLY A 155 8.49 10.89 -11.63
N PHE A 156 7.46 11.37 -12.31
CA PHE A 156 7.22 11.09 -13.73
C PHE A 156 7.34 12.38 -14.54
N ILE A 157 8.07 12.32 -15.65
CA ILE A 157 8.14 13.43 -16.59
C ILE A 157 6.87 13.40 -17.45
N LEU A 158 6.05 14.44 -17.34
CA LEU A 158 4.90 14.62 -18.21
C LEU A 158 5.39 15.16 -19.56
N GLY A 159 5.03 14.50 -20.65
CA GLY A 159 5.26 15.02 -22.00
C GLY A 159 4.33 16.22 -22.23
N ASN A 160 4.91 17.39 -22.49
CA ASN A 160 4.19 18.57 -22.96
C ASN A 160 4.14 18.58 -24.48
#